data_AF-A0A3B8X7V3-F1
#
_entry.id   AF-A0A3B8X7V3-F1
#
_cell.length_a   1.000
_cell.length_b   1.000
_cell.length_c   1.000
_cell.angle_alpha   90.00
_cell.angle_beta   90.00
_cell.angle_gamma   90.00
#
_symmetry.space_group_name_H-M   'P 1'
#
loop_
_entity.id
_entity.type
_entity.pdbx_description
1 polymer ?
#
loop_
_entity_poly.entity_id
_entity_poly.type
_entity_poly.pdbx_seq_one_letter_code
_entity_poly.pdbx_strand_id
1 'polypeptide(L)'
;MKNSNNGSRTLLVIAKDQHGSSTRYRAGQFRDLLAAAGWEMIVLAVGDGQASRGQMLQMAQAADVVLVLRKTFGPLVTRLLKRASKRLLFDFDDAIFVASSGRSSRTRYRRFARMIRCCDQVWAGN
;
A
#
# COMPACT_ATOMS: atom_id res chain seq x y z
N MET A 1 -14.06 24.45 24.49
CA MET A 1 -14.62 23.16 24.03
C MET A 1 -14.83 23.24 22.52
N LYS A 2 -14.06 22.50 21.72
CA LYS A 2 -14.33 22.34 20.28
C LYS A 2 -14.75 20.89 20.06
N ASN A 3 -16.04 20.68 19.85
CA ASN A 3 -16.55 19.44 19.28
C ASN A 3 -16.14 19.42 17.80
N SER A 4 -15.15 18.61 17.46
CA SER A 4 -14.79 18.30 16.08
C SER A 4 -15.12 16.84 15.84
N ASN A 5 -16.39 16.56 15.58
CA ASN A 5 -16.81 15.28 15.03
C ASN A 5 -16.42 15.26 13.55
N ASN A 6 -15.12 15.28 13.27
CA ASN A 6 -14.57 15.11 11.94
C ASN A 6 -14.21 13.63 11.85
N GLY A 7 -14.97 12.85 11.08
CA GLY A 7 -14.69 11.43 10.91
C GLY A 7 -13.21 11.24 10.57
N SER A 8 -12.49 10.48 11.41
CA SER A 8 -11.06 10.23 11.23
C SER A 8 -10.83 9.70 9.81
N ARG A 9 -9.93 10.32 9.06
CA ARG A 9 -9.63 9.87 7.70
C ARG A 9 -8.80 8.60 7.76
N THR A 10 -9.06 7.65 6.88
CA THR A 10 -8.37 6.35 6.96
C THR A 10 -7.31 6.20 5.88
N LEU A 11 -6.08 5.86 6.32
CA LEU A 11 -5.00 5.39 5.48
C LEU A 11 -4.85 3.86 5.64
N LEU A 12 -5.19 3.11 4.59
CA LEU A 12 -4.90 1.68 4.52
C LEU A 12 -3.52 1.45 3.91
N VAL A 13 -2.62 0.82 4.67
CA VAL A 13 -1.29 0.41 4.24
C VAL A 13 -1.31 -1.08 3.90
N ILE A 14 -1.12 -1.44 2.64
CA ILE A 14 -1.00 -2.82 2.19
C ILE A 14 0.48 -3.19 2.14
N ALA A 15 0.89 -4.14 2.98
CA ALA A 15 2.27 -4.57 3.12
C ALA A 15 2.43 -6.10 2.96
N LYS A 16 3.68 -6.58 2.89
CA LYS A 16 3.97 -8.02 2.97
C LYS A 16 3.74 -8.55 4.38
N ASP A 17 4.20 -7.81 5.38
CA ASP A 17 4.18 -8.17 6.81
C ASP A 17 3.76 -6.93 7.61
N GLN A 18 2.91 -7.11 8.62
CA GLN A 18 2.42 -6.02 9.47
C GLN A 18 3.54 -5.38 10.29
N HIS A 19 4.52 -6.18 10.70
CA HIS A 19 5.60 -5.74 11.59
C HIS A 19 6.97 -5.78 10.92
N GLY A 20 7.06 -6.06 9.62
CA GLY A 20 8.32 -6.09 8.87
C GLY A 20 9.06 -4.75 8.90
N SER A 21 10.37 -4.79 8.71
CA SER A 21 11.23 -3.58 8.73
C SER A 21 10.73 -2.49 7.79
N SER A 22 10.45 -2.82 6.52
CA SER A 22 9.90 -1.84 5.56
C SER A 22 8.58 -1.26 6.02
N THR A 23 7.70 -2.03 6.66
CA THR A 23 6.42 -1.52 7.15
C THR A 23 6.62 -0.53 8.30
N ARG A 24 7.49 -0.85 9.27
CA ARG A 24 7.80 0.05 10.39
C ARG A 24 8.46 1.34 9.91
N TYR A 25 9.48 1.24 9.07
CA TYR A 25 10.25 2.40 8.63
C TYR A 25 9.56 3.22 7.53
N ARG A 26 8.78 2.62 6.62
CA ARG A 26 8.19 3.40 5.51
C ARG A 26 6.79 3.91 5.79
N ALA A 27 6.05 3.29 6.71
CA ALA A 27 4.73 3.76 7.11
C ALA A 27 4.60 3.95 8.63
N GLY A 28 4.98 2.94 9.41
CA GLY A 28 4.74 2.90 10.85
C GLY A 28 5.27 4.10 11.62
N GLN A 29 6.44 4.63 11.25
CA GLN A 29 7.05 5.80 11.90
C GLN A 29 6.19 7.08 11.84
N PHE A 30 5.24 7.16 10.90
CA PHE A 30 4.37 8.33 10.73
C PHE A 30 3.03 8.18 11.45
N ARG A 31 2.78 7.06 12.15
CA ARG A 31 1.48 6.76 12.77
C ARG A 31 1.02 7.88 13.72
N ASP A 32 1.90 8.35 14.60
CA ASP A 32 1.54 9.34 15.61
C ASP A 32 1.30 10.73 14.99
N LEU A 33 2.12 11.10 14.00
CA LEU A 33 1.94 12.35 13.25
C LEU A 33 0.64 12.35 12.45
N LEU A 34 0.28 11.21 11.84
CA LEU A 34 -0.98 11.04 11.14
C LEU A 34 -2.16 11.09 12.11
N ALA A 35 -2.08 10.42 13.26
CA ALA A 35 -3.10 10.47 14.30
C ALA A 35 -3.32 11.90 14.80
N ALA A 36 -2.25 12.64 15.07
CA ALA A 36 -2.32 14.06 15.44
C ALA A 36 -2.95 14.94 14.34
N ALA A 37 -2.81 14.55 13.08
CA ALA A 37 -3.45 15.19 11.93
C ALA A 37 -4.88 14.69 11.63
N GLY A 38 -5.46 13.85 12.49
CA GLY A 38 -6.82 13.33 12.34
C GLY A 38 -6.93 12.17 11.34
N TRP A 39 -5.87 11.39 11.16
CA TRP A 39 -5.83 10.19 10.34
C TRP A 39 -5.64 8.92 11.17
N GLU A 40 -6.35 7.87 10.80
CA GLU A 40 -6.13 6.52 11.30
C GLU A 40 -5.34 5.69 10.27
N MET A 41 -4.20 5.13 10.70
CA MET A 41 -3.41 4.22 9.88
C MET A 41 -3.74 2.75 10.20
N ILE A 42 -4.25 2.03 9.20
CA ILE A 42 -4.51 0.59 9.29
C ILE A 42 -3.48 -0.14 8.43
N VAL A 43 -2.77 -1.11 8.99
CA VAL A 43 -1.80 -1.92 8.24
C VAL A 43 -2.39 -3.30 7.97
N LEU A 44 -2.46 -3.67 6.70
CA LEU A 44 -2.94 -4.98 6.25
C LEU A 44 -1.79 -5.74 5.57
N ALA A 45 -1.35 -6.83 6.20
CA ALA A 45 -0.45 -7.77 5.56
C ALA A 45 -1.21 -8.67 4.58
N VAL A 46 -0.75 -8.70 3.33
CA VAL A 46 -1.35 -9.51 2.26
C VAL A 46 -0.27 -10.44 1.69
N GLY A 47 -0.52 -11.74 1.71
CA GLY A 47 0.44 -12.78 1.28
C GLY A 47 0.64 -13.87 2.34
N ASP A 48 1.23 -15.01 1.96
CA ASP A 48 1.69 -16.07 2.86
C ASP A 48 0.68 -16.51 3.96
N GLY A 49 -0.60 -16.68 3.60
CA GLY A 49 -1.65 -17.11 4.54
C GLY A 49 -2.30 -16.01 5.39
N GLN A 50 -1.91 -14.75 5.18
CA GLN A 50 -2.48 -13.58 5.88
C GLN A 50 -3.81 -13.14 5.24
N ALA A 51 -4.08 -11.83 5.17
CA ALA A 51 -5.34 -11.32 4.66
C ALA A 51 -5.62 -11.77 3.21
N SER A 52 -6.88 -12.13 2.96
CA SER A 52 -7.32 -12.50 1.62
C SER A 52 -7.35 -11.30 0.68
N ARG A 53 -7.31 -11.55 -0.63
CA ARG A 53 -7.48 -10.47 -1.63
C ARG A 53 -8.87 -9.83 -1.55
N GLY A 54 -9.90 -10.58 -1.15
CA GLY A 54 -11.24 -10.05 -0.95
C GLY A 54 -11.29 -9.04 0.18
N GLN A 55 -10.72 -9.39 1.34
CA GLN A 55 -10.58 -8.50 2.49
C GLN A 55 -9.78 -7.24 2.14
N MET A 56 -8.67 -7.41 1.43
CA MET A 56 -7.87 -6.27 0.93
C MET A 56 -8.70 -5.31 0.08
N LEU A 57 -9.51 -5.83 -0.84
CA LEU A 57 -10.36 -4.99 -1.71
C LEU A 57 -11.50 -4.32 -0.93
N GLN A 58 -12.12 -5.03 0.03
CA GLN A 58 -13.16 -4.47 0.89
C GLN A 58 -12.62 -3.31 1.75
N MET A 59 -11.46 -3.50 2.37
CA MET A 59 -10.82 -2.44 3.17
C MET A 59 -10.37 -1.27 2.29
N ALA A 60 -9.87 -1.55 1.08
CA ALA A 60 -9.48 -0.51 0.12
C ALA A 60 -10.67 0.36 -0.31
N GLN A 61 -11.86 -0.22 -0.40
CA GLN A 61 -13.10 0.50 -0.72
C GLN A 61 -13.54 1.45 0.40
N ALA A 62 -13.34 1.04 1.66
CA ALA A 62 -13.70 1.85 2.82
C ALA A 62 -12.71 3.00 3.07
N ALA A 63 -11.42 2.78 2.81
CA ALA A 63 -10.35 3.74 3.10
C ALA A 63 -10.40 5.00 2.22
N ASP A 64 -9.91 6.12 2.76
CA ASP A 64 -9.76 7.36 2.00
C ASP A 64 -8.51 7.34 1.13
N VAL A 65 -7.44 6.73 1.63
CA VAL A 65 -6.18 6.54 0.90
C VAL A 65 -5.69 5.11 1.09
N VAL A 66 -5.23 4.50 0.01
CA VAL A 66 -4.59 3.19 0.02
C VAL A 66 -3.13 3.35 -0.39
N LEU A 67 -2.20 2.94 0.47
CA LEU A 67 -0.77 2.92 0.22
C LEU A 67 -0.29 1.47 0.08
N VAL A 68 0.22 1.10 -1.10
CA VAL A 68 0.85 -0.20 -1.31
C VAL A 68 2.35 -0.07 -1.08
N LEU A 69 2.89 -0.76 -0.07
CA LEU A 69 4.32 -0.80 0.22
C LEU A 69 5.00 -1.96 -0.51
N ARG A 70 5.86 -1.64 -1.48
CA ARG A 70 6.77 -2.52 -2.25
C ARG A 70 6.10 -3.67 -3.03
N LYS A 71 4.81 -3.92 -2.79
CA LYS A 71 4.10 -5.09 -3.30
C LYS A 71 3.61 -4.83 -4.71
N THR A 72 3.90 -5.77 -5.61
CA THR A 72 3.40 -5.73 -6.98
C THR A 72 2.36 -6.82 -7.19
N PHE A 73 1.25 -6.47 -7.83
CA PHE A 73 0.14 -7.38 -8.06
C PHE A 73 0.05 -7.81 -9.53
N GLY A 74 -0.65 -8.92 -9.78
CA GLY A 74 -1.04 -9.30 -11.13
C GLY A 74 -2.01 -8.29 -11.77
N PRO A 75 -2.24 -8.36 -13.08
CA PRO A 75 -3.00 -7.34 -13.80
C PRO A 75 -4.45 -7.21 -13.34
N LEU A 76 -5.11 -8.33 -13.04
CA LEU A 76 -6.48 -8.37 -12.54
C LEU A 76 -6.58 -7.71 -11.17
N VAL A 77 -5.75 -8.14 -10.21
CA VAL A 77 -5.74 -7.60 -8.84
C VAL A 77 -5.40 -6.11 -8.84
N THR A 78 -4.44 -5.67 -9.66
CA THR A 78 -4.10 -4.24 -9.79
C THR A 78 -5.29 -3.42 -10.27
N ARG A 79 -6.02 -3.92 -11.27
CA ARG A 79 -7.21 -3.23 -11.80
C ARG A 79 -8.33 -3.17 -10.77
N LEU A 80 -8.58 -4.26 -10.05
CA LEU A 80 -9.59 -4.30 -8.99
C LEU A 80 -9.22 -3.36 -7.83
N LEU A 81 -7.95 -3.36 -7.41
CA LEU A 81 -7.47 -2.49 -6.34
C LEU A 81 -7.62 -1.02 -6.71
N LYS A 82 -7.26 -0.63 -7.94
CA LYS A 82 -7.47 0.73 -8.43
C LYS A 82 -8.94 1.13 -8.44
N ARG A 83 -9.83 0.23 -8.85
CA ARG A 83 -11.28 0.49 -8.86
C ARG A 83 -11.87 0.62 -7.46
N ALA A 84 -11.36 -0.16 -6.50
CA ALA A 84 -11.80 -0.10 -5.11
C ALA A 84 -11.30 1.16 -4.40
N SER A 85 -10.08 1.61 -4.71
CA SER A 85 -9.43 2.70 -3.96
C SER A 85 -9.93 4.07 -4.43
N LYS A 86 -10.32 4.94 -3.48
CA LYS A 86 -10.58 6.37 -3.76
C LYS A 86 -9.32 7.08 -4.24
N ARG A 87 -8.19 6.81 -3.57
CA ARG A 87 -6.83 7.24 -3.95
C ARG A 87 -5.84 6.11 -3.70
N LEU A 88 -5.07 5.74 -4.72
CA LEU A 88 -4.12 4.62 -4.68
C LEU A 88 -2.69 5.13 -4.84
N LEU A 89 -1.89 4.96 -3.80
CA LEU A 89 -0.47 5.28 -3.75
C LEU A 89 0.36 4.00 -3.82
N PHE A 90 1.54 4.11 -4.43
CA PHE A 90 2.53 3.04 -4.45
C PHE A 90 3.88 3.57 -3.97
N ASP A 91 4.38 3.00 -2.89
CA ASP A 91 5.71 3.29 -2.37
C ASP A 91 6.63 2.09 -2.61
N PHE A 92 7.83 2.35 -3.10
CA PHE A 92 8.84 1.33 -3.29
C PHE A 92 10.23 1.87 -2.99
N ASP A 93 11.11 0.94 -2.61
CA ASP A 93 12.56 1.06 -2.53
C ASP A 93 13.16 -0.13 -3.29
N ASP A 94 14.48 -0.13 -3.46
CA ASP A 94 15.24 -1.17 -4.14
C ASP A 94 14.79 -1.49 -5.59
N ALA A 95 15.54 -2.36 -6.25
CA ALA A 95 15.13 -2.96 -7.51
C ALA A 95 14.13 -4.11 -7.30
N ILE A 96 12.95 -3.84 -6.71
CA ILE A 96 11.89 -4.86 -6.49
C ILE A 96 11.37 -5.52 -7.78
N PHE A 97 11.68 -4.92 -8.93
CA PHE A 97 11.35 -5.38 -10.27
C PHE A 97 12.36 -6.39 -10.86
N VAL A 98 13.48 -6.68 -10.19
CA VAL A 98 14.43 -7.75 -10.57
C VAL A 98 14.35 -8.96 -9.65
N ALA A 99 14.93 -10.10 -10.04
CA ALA A 99 15.07 -11.27 -9.18
C ALA A 99 15.94 -10.95 -7.96
N SER A 100 15.82 -11.70 -6.86
CA SER A 100 16.69 -11.51 -5.69
C SER A 100 18.18 -11.74 -6.02
N SER A 101 18.46 -12.46 -7.11
CA SER A 101 19.80 -12.64 -7.69
C SER A 101 20.26 -11.47 -8.57
N GLY A 102 19.50 -10.37 -8.65
CA GLY A 102 19.77 -9.23 -9.53
C GLY A 102 19.40 -9.44 -11.00
N ARG A 103 19.07 -10.69 -11.41
CA ARG A 103 18.71 -11.00 -12.80
C ARG A 103 17.40 -10.34 -13.22
N SER A 104 17.29 -9.95 -14.48
CA SER A 104 16.07 -9.39 -15.05
C SER A 104 14.91 -10.38 -14.91
N SER A 105 13.72 -9.86 -14.57
CA SER A 105 12.50 -10.66 -14.50
C SER A 105 11.37 -9.94 -15.22
N ARG A 106 11.00 -10.48 -16.39
CA ARG A 106 9.93 -9.90 -17.22
C ARG A 106 8.60 -9.79 -16.47
N THR A 107 8.29 -10.79 -15.63
CA THR A 107 7.06 -10.82 -14.84
C THR A 107 7.08 -9.76 -13.73
N ARG A 108 8.16 -9.65 -12.95
CA ARG A 108 8.27 -8.64 -11.89
C ARG A 108 8.25 -7.23 -12.48
N TYR A 109 9.00 -7.01 -13.56
CA TYR A 109 9.01 -5.73 -14.27
C TYR A 109 7.62 -5.34 -14.79
N ARG A 110 6.90 -6.27 -15.45
CA ARG A 110 5.55 -5.98 -15.95
C ARG A 110 4.57 -5.63 -14.83
N ARG A 111 4.64 -6.31 -13.68
CA ARG A 111 3.79 -6.01 -12.52
C ARG A 111 4.14 -4.67 -11.89
N PHE A 112 5.43 -4.41 -11.67
CA PHE A 112 5.94 -3.13 -11.20
C PHE A 112 5.50 -1.98 -12.12
N ALA A 113 5.79 -2.08 -13.40
CA ALA A 113 5.46 -1.05 -14.38
C ALA A 113 3.95 -0.85 -14.55
N ARG A 114 3.13 -1.83 -14.15
CA ARG A 114 1.67 -1.67 -14.07
C ARG A 114 1.23 -0.92 -12.82
N MET A 115 1.83 -1.21 -11.66
CA MET A 115 1.60 -0.43 -10.44
C MET A 115 1.92 1.05 -10.69
N ILE A 116 3.11 1.34 -11.22
CA ILE A 116 3.58 2.70 -11.53
C ILE A 116 2.57 3.46 -12.41
N ARG A 117 2.04 2.82 -13.46
CA ARG A 117 1.09 3.46 -14.38
C ARG A 117 -0.33 3.62 -13.83
N CYS A 118 -0.69 2.83 -12.82
CA CYS A 118 -2.07 2.71 -12.35
C CYS A 118 -2.36 3.52 -11.09
N CYS A 119 -1.32 3.78 -10.29
CA CYS A 119 -1.43 4.54 -9.04
C CYS A 119 -1.52 6.04 -9.33
N ASP A 120 -2.24 6.75 -8.47
CA ASP A 120 -2.40 8.22 -8.55
C ASP A 120 -1.12 8.95 -8.16
N GLN A 121 -0.29 8.32 -7.34
CA GLN A 121 1.00 8.84 -6.92
C GLN A 121 1.95 7.70 -6.59
N VAL A 122 3.23 7.94 -6.85
CA VAL A 122 4.31 6.99 -6.62
C VAL A 122 5.38 7.66 -5.75
N TRP A 123 5.81 6.96 -4.70
CA TRP A 123 6.93 7.36 -3.85
C TRP A 123 8.09 6.40 -4.07
N ALA A 124 9.23 6.94 -4.51
CA ALA A 124 10.45 6.17 -4.72
C ALA A 124 11.45 6.53 -3.60
N GLY A 125 11.76 5.55 -2.76
CA GLY A 125 12.80 5.64 -1.75
C GLY A 125 14.15 5.14 -2.25
N ASN A 126 15.19 5.47 -1.48
CA ASN A 126 16.56 4.98 -1.65
C ASN A 126 17.03 4.39 -0.32
#